data_AF-X1ELG6-F1
#
_entry.id   AF-X1ELG6-F1
#
_cell.length_a   1.000
_cell.length_b   1.000
_cell.length_c   1.000
_cell.angle_alpha   90.00
_cell.angle_beta   90.00
_cell.angle_gamma   90.00
#
_symmetry.space_group_name_H-M   'P 1'
#
loop_
_entity.id
_entity.type
_entity.pdbx_description
1 polymer ?
#
loop_
_entity_poly.entity_id
_entity_poly.type
_entity_poly.pdbx_seq_one_letter_code
_entity_poly.pdbx_strand_id
1 'polypeptide(L)'
;MTLEEMTLTKVREEAKKKLMGVCGVYKICDGDAMRICQGQSYGRPLGFGGIGSGASFNNNVLALKKLNLKMKTIGDHFEANTTYDFFGRELSMPIMGAS
;
A
#
# COMPACT_ATOMS: atom_id res chain seq x y z
N MET A 1 -9.68 25.05 -8.75
CA MET A 1 -8.73 24.30 -7.91
C MET A 1 -7.42 24.27 -8.66
N THR A 2 -6.42 24.99 -8.17
CA THR A 2 -5.08 24.98 -8.76
C THR A 2 -4.54 23.55 -8.69
N LEU A 3 -4.16 23.00 -9.84
CA LEU A 3 -3.46 21.72 -9.94
C LEU A 3 -2.04 21.91 -9.40
N GLU A 4 -1.92 22.06 -8.08
CA GLU A 4 -0.64 21.78 -7.45
C GLU A 4 -0.34 20.31 -7.68
N GLU A 5 0.85 20.03 -8.19
CA GLU A 5 1.31 18.67 -8.47
C GLU A 5 1.26 17.84 -7.17
N MET A 6 0.34 16.87 -7.14
CA MET A 6 0.09 16.01 -5.99
C MET A 6 1.12 14.89 -5.97
N THR A 7 2.22 15.11 -5.25
CA THR A 7 3.26 14.10 -5.09
C THR A 7 2.91 13.15 -3.94
N LEU A 8 3.38 11.90 -4.04
CA LEU A 8 3.23 10.92 -2.96
C LEU A 8 3.85 11.41 -1.64
N THR A 9 4.89 12.23 -1.72
CA THR A 9 5.53 12.88 -0.57
C THR A 9 4.57 13.83 0.13
N LYS A 10 3.96 14.78 -0.60
CA LYS A 10 2.98 15.72 -0.04
C LYS A 10 1.80 14.99 0.60
N VAL A 11 1.27 13.94 -0.07
CA VAL A 11 0.19 13.11 0.46
C VAL A 11 0.58 12.46 1.78
N ARG A 12 1.80 11.92 1.89
CA ARG A 12 2.31 11.30 3.13
C ARG A 12 2.55 12.32 4.24
N GLU A 13 3.01 13.52 3.93
CA GLU A 13 3.20 14.60 4.91
C GLU A 13 1.86 15.02 5.53
N GLU A 14 0.84 15.22 4.70
CA GLU A 14 -0.51 15.52 5.18
C GLU A 14 -1.11 14.36 5.98
N ALA A 15 -0.88 13.11 5.55
CA ALA A 15 -1.34 11.93 6.28
C ALA A 15 -0.69 11.84 7.68
N LYS A 16 0.60 12.18 7.84
CA LYS A 16 1.27 12.15 9.16
C LYS A 16 0.63 13.10 10.16
N LYS A 17 0.21 14.29 9.71
CA LYS A 17 -0.49 15.27 10.55
C LYS A 17 -1.86 14.73 10.98
N LYS A 18 -2.61 14.15 10.04
CA LYS A 18 -3.99 13.68 10.28
C LYS A 18 -4.08 12.36 11.05
N LEU A 19 -3.07 11.50 10.94
CA LEU A 19 -3.07 10.14 11.52
C LEU A 19 -2.18 10.01 12.76
N MET A 20 -1.71 11.14 13.30
CA MET A 20 -0.84 11.18 14.48
C MET A 20 -1.45 10.38 15.64
N GLY A 21 -0.62 9.53 16.28
CA GLY A 21 -1.04 8.66 17.37
C GLY A 21 -1.71 7.34 16.95
N VAL A 22 -2.09 7.18 15.67
CA VAL A 22 -2.76 5.96 15.16
C VAL A 22 -1.93 5.26 14.07
N CYS A 23 -1.30 6.01 13.17
CA CYS A 23 -0.45 5.47 12.11
C CYS A 23 0.81 6.31 11.93
N GLY A 24 1.98 5.65 11.84
CA GLY A 24 3.26 6.32 11.62
C GLY A 24 3.52 6.74 10.17
N VAL A 25 2.63 6.39 9.24
CA VAL A 25 2.77 6.63 7.79
C VAL A 25 4.16 6.23 7.29
N TYR A 26 4.53 4.99 7.63
CA TYR A 26 5.83 4.43 7.29
C TYR A 26 6.02 4.37 5.77
N LYS A 27 7.27 4.48 5.31
CA LYS A 27 7.61 4.39 3.88
C LYS A 27 7.05 3.11 3.25
N ILE A 28 7.07 2.01 4.00
CA ILE A 28 6.46 0.73 3.66
C ILE A 28 5.44 0.42 4.76
N CYS A 29 4.20 0.17 4.34
CA CYS A 29 3.14 -0.31 5.23
C CYS A 29 3.28 -1.84 5.35
N ASP A 30 4.17 -2.29 6.24
CA ASP A 30 4.60 -3.70 6.30
C ASP A 30 4.07 -4.48 7.50
N GLY A 31 3.37 -3.83 8.42
CA GLY A 31 2.86 -4.50 9.62
C GLY A 31 3.95 -5.08 10.52
N ASP A 32 5.20 -4.59 10.42
CA ASP A 32 6.30 -4.99 11.28
C ASP A 32 5.95 -4.77 12.77
N ALA A 33 6.41 -5.66 13.65
CA ALA A 33 6.06 -5.63 15.07
C ALA A 33 6.44 -4.31 15.78
N MET A 34 7.40 -3.54 15.24
CA MET A 34 7.78 -2.22 15.75
C MET A 34 6.88 -1.07 15.25
N ARG A 35 5.89 -1.33 14.37
CA ARG A 35 4.97 -0.29 13.91
C ARG A 35 3.97 0.07 15.01
N ILE A 36 3.66 1.36 15.15
CA ILE A 36 2.68 1.87 16.11
C ILE A 36 1.27 1.28 15.93
N CYS A 37 0.94 0.83 14.71
CA CYS A 37 -0.33 0.19 14.41
C CYS A 37 -0.37 -1.32 14.75
N GLN A 38 0.72 -1.91 15.26
CA GLN A 38 0.75 -3.29 15.71
C GLN A 38 0.52 -3.42 17.22
N GLY A 39 0.17 -4.63 17.65
CA GLY A 39 -0.03 -4.99 19.05
C GLY A 39 -1.48 -5.25 19.43
N GLN A 40 -1.68 -5.91 20.57
CA GLN A 40 -3.02 -6.22 21.05
C GLN A 40 -3.76 -4.95 21.49
N SER A 41 -4.85 -4.66 20.79
CA SER A 41 -5.72 -3.51 21.05
C SER A 41 -6.95 -3.93 21.87
N TYR A 42 -6.75 -4.62 23.00
CA TYR A 42 -7.87 -5.10 23.82
C TYR A 42 -8.67 -3.91 24.36
N GLY A 43 -9.96 -3.84 23.98
CA GLY A 43 -10.86 -2.73 24.35
C GLY A 43 -10.58 -1.38 23.65
N ARG A 44 -9.65 -1.32 22.68
CA ARG A 44 -9.42 -0.12 21.86
C ARG A 44 -10.19 -0.20 20.53
N PRO A 45 -10.54 0.96 19.92
CA PRO A 45 -11.18 0.99 18.61
C PRO A 45 -10.35 0.28 17.54
N LEU A 46 -11.02 -0.36 16.59
CA LEU A 46 -10.38 -0.96 15.42
C LEU A 46 -9.62 0.14 14.65
N GLY A 47 -8.34 -0.11 14.37
CA GLY A 47 -7.45 0.83 13.69
C GLY A 47 -6.79 0.21 12.45
N PHE A 48 -5.72 0.84 11.97
CA PHE A 48 -4.97 0.43 10.77
C PHE A 48 -4.03 -0.79 10.99
N GLY A 49 -4.30 -1.59 12.01
CA GLY A 49 -3.49 -2.73 12.46
C GLY A 49 -4.07 -4.08 12.06
N GLY A 50 -3.24 -5.12 12.12
CA GLY A 50 -3.72 -6.50 11.96
C GLY A 50 -4.40 -7.01 13.23
N ILE A 51 -5.34 -7.96 13.09
CA ILE A 51 -6.01 -8.60 14.22
C ILE A 51 -5.04 -9.44 15.07
N GLY A 52 -5.28 -9.49 16.39
CA GLY A 52 -4.50 -10.31 17.32
C GLY A 52 -3.05 -9.81 17.46
N SER A 53 -2.09 -10.66 17.12
CA SER A 53 -0.66 -10.29 17.07
C SER A 53 -0.30 -9.45 15.82
N GLY A 54 -1.21 -9.36 14.85
CA GLY A 54 -0.96 -8.69 13.57
C GLY A 54 -0.04 -9.47 12.61
N ALA A 55 0.35 -10.69 12.96
CA ALA A 55 1.25 -11.53 12.16
C ALA A 55 0.78 -11.72 10.70
N SER A 56 -0.53 -11.85 10.47
CA SER A 56 -1.06 -11.99 9.10
C SER A 56 -0.80 -10.76 8.23
N PHE A 57 -0.85 -9.55 8.79
CA PHE A 57 -0.53 -8.33 8.06
C PHE A 57 0.96 -8.35 7.63
N ASN A 58 1.87 -8.62 8.56
CA ASN A 58 3.30 -8.75 8.24
C ASN A 58 3.56 -9.85 7.19
N ASN A 59 2.91 -11.02 7.37
CA ASN A 59 3.09 -12.16 6.47
C ASN A 59 2.62 -11.89 5.04
N ASN A 60 1.56 -11.09 4.83
CA ASN A 60 1.13 -10.71 3.49
C ASN A 60 2.23 -9.95 2.74
N VAL A 61 2.94 -9.04 3.43
CA VAL A 61 4.04 -8.28 2.82
C VAL A 61 5.29 -9.15 2.64
N LEU A 62 5.60 -10.02 3.59
CA LEU A 62 6.69 -10.99 3.47
C LEU A 62 6.45 -12.00 2.32
N ALA A 63 5.20 -12.39 2.07
CA ALA A 63 4.85 -13.27 0.95
C ALA A 63 5.20 -12.62 -0.40
N LEU A 64 4.85 -11.34 -0.58
CA LEU A 64 5.22 -10.58 -1.79
C LEU A 64 6.74 -10.43 -1.94
N LYS A 65 7.47 -10.19 -0.84
CA LYS A 65 8.95 -10.08 -0.85
C LYS A 65 9.67 -11.35 -1.30
N LYS A 66 9.02 -12.53 -1.21
CA LYS A 66 9.60 -13.80 -1.69
C LYS A 66 9.56 -13.93 -3.22
N LEU A 67 8.73 -13.13 -3.89
CA LEU A 67 8.61 -13.15 -5.35
C LEU A 67 9.70 -12.27 -5.95
N ASN A 68 10.52 -12.86 -6.81
CA ASN A 68 11.57 -12.15 -7.54
C ASN A 68 11.16 -11.96 -9.00
N LEU A 69 11.33 -10.75 -9.53
CA LEU A 69 11.05 -10.46 -10.93
C LEU A 69 12.28 -10.78 -11.78
N LYS A 70 12.11 -11.65 -12.78
CA LYS A 70 13.14 -11.89 -13.79
C LYS A 70 12.95 -10.91 -14.95
N MET A 71 13.76 -9.87 -14.99
CA MET A 71 13.72 -8.88 -16.06
C MET A 71 14.16 -9.51 -17.40
N LYS A 72 13.35 -9.33 -18.44
CA LYS A 72 13.71 -9.66 -19.82
C LYS A 72 14.17 -8.38 -20.51
N THR A 73 15.48 -8.27 -20.76
CA THR A 73 16.10 -7.05 -21.33
C THR A 73 16.32 -7.13 -22.84
N ILE A 74 16.23 -8.32 -23.42
CA ILE A 74 16.39 -8.54 -24.86
C ILE A 74 15.00 -8.69 -25.49
N GLY A 75 14.67 -7.77 -26.40
CA GLY A 75 13.42 -7.76 -27.15
C GLY A 75 13.23 -6.42 -27.86
N ASP A 76 12.16 -6.33 -28.65
CA ASP A 76 11.76 -5.09 -29.30
C ASP A 76 11.37 -4.04 -28.26
N HIS A 77 11.58 -2.77 -28.61
CA HIS A 77 11.06 -1.67 -27.81
C HIS A 77 9.54 -1.74 -27.80
N PHE A 78 8.94 -1.58 -26.62
CA PHE A 78 7.50 -1.51 -26.46
C PHE A 78 7.15 -0.44 -25.43
N GLU A 79 6.01 0.20 -25.65
CA GLU A 79 5.37 1.04 -24.64
C GLU A 79 4.47 0.16 -23.77
N ALA A 80 4.63 0.24 -22.45
CA ALA A 80 3.84 -0.57 -21.53
C ALA A 80 2.38 -0.10 -21.53
N ASN A 81 1.49 -0.92 -22.10
CA ASN A 81 0.06 -0.71 -21.97
C ASN A 81 -0.44 -1.28 -20.64
N THR A 82 -0.95 -0.42 -19.76
CA THR A 82 -1.53 -0.83 -18.49
C THR A 82 -3.04 -1.00 -18.53
N THR A 83 -3.72 -0.71 -19.65
CA THR A 83 -5.18 -0.84 -19.72
C THR A 83 -5.63 -2.29 -19.48
N TYR A 84 -6.79 -2.43 -18.84
CA TYR A 84 -7.30 -3.72 -18.41
C TYR A 84 -8.82 -3.76 -18.48
N ASP A 85 -9.38 -4.77 -19.14
CA ASP A 85 -10.82 -5.04 -19.10
C ASP A 85 -11.17 -5.78 -17.80
N PHE A 86 -11.97 -5.15 -16.95
CA PHE A 86 -12.50 -5.72 -15.74
C PHE A 86 -14.01 -5.93 -15.87
N PHE A 87 -14.40 -7.14 -16.24
CA PHE A 87 -15.80 -7.54 -16.42
C PHE A 87 -16.56 -6.66 -17.43
N GLY A 88 -15.95 -6.40 -18.59
CA GLY A 88 -16.54 -5.57 -19.66
C GLY A 88 -16.42 -4.06 -19.40
N ARG A 89 -15.57 -3.66 -18.46
CA ARG A 89 -15.27 -2.25 -18.16
C ARG A 89 -13.78 -2.01 -18.29
N GLU A 90 -13.41 -1.07 -19.14
CA GLU A 90 -12.02 -0.68 -19.30
C GLU A 90 -11.53 0.14 -18.10
N LEU A 91 -10.41 -0.29 -17.52
CA LEU A 91 -9.62 0.42 -16.52
C LEU A 91 -8.32 0.90 -17.16
N SER A 92 -7.83 2.07 -16.76
CA SER A 92 -6.54 2.59 -17.22
C SER A 92 -5.34 1.80 -16.67
N MET A 93 -5.53 1.12 -15.54
CA MET A 93 -4.56 0.24 -14.89
C MET A 93 -5.28 -0.80 -14.03
N PRO A 94 -4.69 -1.99 -13.78
CA PRO A 94 -5.25 -3.01 -12.90
C PRO A 94 -5.05 -2.65 -11.41
N ILE A 95 -5.43 -1.44 -11.01
CA ILE A 95 -5.29 -0.90 -9.66
C ILE A 95 -6.60 -0.21 -9.28
N MET A 96 -7.13 -0.54 -8.09
CA MET A 96 -8.41 -0.02 -7.60
C MET A 96 -8.28 0.42 -6.13
N GLY A 97 -9.14 1.34 -5.70
CA GLY A 97 -9.30 1.66 -4.29
C GLY A 97 -9.94 0.49 -3.54
N ALA A 98 -9.38 0.10 -2.40
CA ALA A 98 -10.01 -0.85 -1.50
C ALA A 98 -11.19 -0.20 -0.76
N SER A 99 -12.22 -0.99 -0.45
CA SER A 99 -13.39 -0.60 0.35
C SER A 99 -13.07 -0.45 1.83
#